data_AF-A0A0R3QH08-F1
#
_entry.id   AF-A0A0R3QH08-F1
#
_cell.length_a   1.000
_cell.length_b   1.000
_cell.length_c   1.000
_cell.angle_alpha   90.00
_cell.angle_beta   90.00
_cell.angle_gamma   90.00
#
_symmetry.space_group_name_H-M   'P 1'
#
loop_
_entity.id
_entity.type
_entity.pdbx_description
1 polymer ?
#
loop_
_entity_poly.entity_id
_entity_poly.type
_entity_poly.pdbx_seq_one_letter_code
_entity_poly.pdbx_strand_id
1 'polypeptide(L)'
;VQWHARARLAAGVSTYIVGRDPAGIQHPETGDYLYDPTHGSKVLSMAPGLPNLDIIPFRVAAYDKTKGKMAFFDPSRSEDFKFISGTKMRSYARDGVEPPEGFMAPKAWKVIIVFDMMLENIFD
;
A
#
# COMPACT_ATOMS: atom_id res chain seq x y z
N VAL A 1 -4.17 -10.46 -8.24
CA VAL A 1 -2.91 -10.84 -7.54
C VAL A 1 -2.29 -12.17 -7.98
N GLN A 2 -3.02 -13.23 -8.33
CA GLN A 2 -2.43 -14.54 -8.71
C GLN A 2 -1.40 -14.44 -9.85
N TRP A 3 -1.72 -13.69 -10.90
CA TRP A 3 -0.78 -13.40 -11.99
C TRP A 3 0.52 -12.76 -11.48
N HIS A 4 0.44 -11.79 -10.57
CA HIS A 4 1.60 -11.15 -9.97
C HIS A 4 2.51 -12.17 -9.29
N ALA A 5 1.95 -13.12 -8.53
CA ALA A 5 2.72 -14.17 -7.87
C ALA A 5 3.36 -15.14 -8.87
N ARG A 6 2.60 -15.60 -9.87
CA ARG A 6 3.09 -16.51 -10.91
C ARG A 6 4.25 -15.91 -11.70
N ALA A 7 4.17 -14.63 -12.05
CA ALA A 7 5.23 -13.94 -12.76
C ALA A 7 6.54 -13.88 -11.96
N ARG A 8 6.47 -13.69 -10.63
CA ARG A 8 7.67 -13.69 -9.76
C ARG A 8 8.24 -15.10 -9.58
N LEU A 9 7.37 -16.09 -9.46
CA LEU A 9 7.81 -17.50 -9.44
C LEU A 9 8.57 -17.87 -10.72
N ALA A 10 8.08 -17.43 -11.89
CA ALA A 10 8.79 -17.62 -13.16
C ALA A 10 10.15 -16.90 -13.21
N ALA A 11 10.31 -15.81 -12.45
CA ALA A 11 11.58 -15.11 -12.28
C ALA A 11 12.48 -15.71 -11.20
N GLY A 12 12.15 -16.90 -10.66
CA GLY A 12 12.97 -17.62 -9.68
C GLY A 12 12.72 -17.23 -8.22
N VAL A 13 11.66 -16.47 -7.92
CA VAL A 13 11.31 -16.13 -6.53
C VAL A 13 10.63 -17.31 -5.84
N SER A 14 11.13 -17.68 -4.65
CA SER A 14 10.57 -18.73 -3.80
C SER A 14 9.63 -18.23 -2.71
N THR A 15 9.60 -16.93 -2.44
CA THR A 15 8.78 -16.32 -1.38
C THR A 15 8.05 -15.07 -1.89
N TYR A 16 6.74 -15.00 -1.69
CA TYR A 16 5.90 -13.90 -2.17
C TYR A 16 5.16 -13.22 -1.02
N ILE A 17 5.45 -11.94 -0.81
CA ILE A 17 4.79 -11.10 0.19
C ILE A 17 3.45 -10.63 -0.35
N VAL A 18 2.38 -10.80 0.44
CA VAL A 18 1.05 -10.29 0.11
C VAL A 18 0.45 -9.52 1.29
N GLY A 19 0.06 -8.27 1.04
CA GLY A 19 -0.59 -7.41 2.04
C GLY A 19 -2.11 -7.40 1.91
N ARG A 20 -2.72 -6.37 2.49
CA ARG A 20 -4.15 -6.05 2.35
C ARG A 20 -4.46 -5.53 0.94
N ASP A 21 -5.60 -5.95 0.40
CA ASP A 21 -6.17 -5.49 -0.87
C ASP A 21 -5.21 -5.49 -2.07
N PRO A 22 -4.51 -6.62 -2.35
CA PRO A 22 -3.46 -6.64 -3.37
C PRO A 22 -4.05 -6.55 -4.77
N ALA A 23 -3.64 -5.52 -5.52
CA ALA A 23 -4.18 -5.13 -6.82
C ALA A 23 -5.66 -4.68 -6.78
N GLY A 24 -6.16 -4.30 -5.59
CA GLY A 24 -7.47 -3.69 -5.45
C GLY A 24 -7.51 -2.23 -5.85
N ILE A 25 -8.71 -1.77 -6.15
CA ILE A 25 -9.07 -0.39 -6.44
C ILE A 25 -10.41 -0.08 -5.77
N GLN A 26 -10.76 1.20 -5.69
CA GLN A 26 -12.09 1.61 -5.24
C GLN A 26 -13.13 1.35 -6.33
N HIS A 27 -14.33 0.96 -5.93
CA HIS A 27 -15.49 0.90 -6.81
C HIS A 27 -15.84 2.31 -7.29
N PRO A 28 -16.01 2.54 -8.61
CA PRO A 28 -16.13 3.90 -9.17
C PRO A 28 -17.37 4.66 -8.68
N GLU A 29 -18.47 3.95 -8.38
CA GLU A 29 -19.73 4.59 -7.96
C GLU A 29 -19.86 4.78 -6.44
N THR A 30 -19.32 3.84 -5.64
CA THR A 30 -19.53 3.83 -4.18
C THR A 30 -18.31 4.33 -3.41
N GLY A 31 -17.13 4.34 -4.04
CA GLY A 31 -15.86 4.66 -3.39
C GLY A 31 -15.35 3.61 -2.39
N ASP A 32 -16.09 2.53 -2.19
CA ASP A 32 -15.71 1.40 -1.32
C ASP A 32 -14.74 0.46 -2.04
N TYR A 33 -14.24 -0.58 -1.38
CA TYR A 33 -13.39 -1.58 -2.00
C TYR A 33 -14.13 -2.35 -3.09
N LEU A 34 -13.51 -2.45 -4.28
CA LEU A 34 -14.06 -3.29 -5.35
C LEU A 34 -13.99 -4.79 -5.01
N TYR A 35 -13.04 -5.17 -4.15
CA TYR A 35 -12.86 -6.53 -3.67
C TYR A 35 -12.77 -6.54 -2.15
N ASP A 36 -13.18 -7.63 -1.50
CA ASP A 36 -12.88 -7.78 -0.07
C ASP A 36 -11.36 -7.71 0.16
N PRO A 37 -10.87 -6.80 1.04
CA PRO A 37 -9.45 -6.57 1.24
C PRO A 37 -8.62 -7.79 1.70
N THR A 38 -9.29 -8.85 2.17
CA THR A 38 -8.66 -10.09 2.64
C THR A 38 -8.60 -11.18 1.56
N HIS A 39 -9.42 -11.09 0.51
CA HIS A 39 -9.54 -12.14 -0.50
C HIS A 39 -8.24 -12.39 -1.24
N GLY A 40 -7.48 -11.35 -1.56
CA GLY A 40 -6.24 -11.51 -2.30
C GLY A 40 -5.24 -12.45 -1.64
N SER A 41 -5.04 -12.33 -0.33
CA SER A 41 -4.14 -13.20 0.44
C SER A 41 -4.73 -14.61 0.62
N LYS A 42 -6.01 -14.73 0.96
CA LYS A 42 -6.69 -16.03 1.13
C LYS A 42 -6.67 -16.85 -0.17
N VAL A 43 -7.05 -16.23 -1.28
CA VAL A 43 -7.10 -16.88 -2.60
C VAL A 43 -5.70 -17.28 -3.05
N LEU A 44 -4.68 -16.45 -2.84
CA LEU A 44 -3.30 -16.81 -3.20
C LEU A 44 -2.84 -18.08 -2.48
N SER A 45 -3.16 -18.19 -1.19
CA SER A 45 -2.76 -19.32 -0.33
C SER A 45 -3.39 -20.66 -0.75
N MET A 46 -4.46 -20.62 -1.54
CA MET A 46 -5.18 -21.79 -2.05
C MET A 46 -5.04 -21.95 -3.57
N ALA A 47 -4.28 -21.07 -4.23
CA ALA A 47 -4.25 -21.02 -5.69
C ALA A 47 -3.45 -22.21 -6.27
N PRO A 48 -4.03 -22.99 -7.20
CA PRO A 48 -3.27 -24.01 -7.92
C PRO A 48 -2.23 -23.36 -8.85
N GLY A 49 -1.16 -24.08 -9.18
CA GLY A 49 -0.16 -23.60 -10.15
C GLY A 49 0.88 -22.63 -9.59
N LEU A 50 0.97 -22.49 -8.27
CA LEU A 50 2.05 -21.81 -7.55
C LEU A 50 2.91 -22.82 -6.75
N PRO A 51 3.50 -23.86 -7.38
CA PRO A 51 4.24 -24.89 -6.66
C PRO A 51 5.48 -24.28 -5.99
N ASN A 52 5.76 -24.69 -4.76
CA ASN A 52 6.93 -24.30 -3.98
C ASN A 52 7.10 -22.77 -3.80
N LEU A 53 6.00 -22.00 -3.93
CA LEU A 53 5.99 -20.58 -3.61
C LEU A 53 5.47 -20.38 -2.20
N ASP A 54 6.33 -19.92 -1.30
CA ASP A 54 5.96 -19.59 0.07
C ASP A 54 5.26 -18.23 0.12
N ILE A 55 4.03 -18.19 0.60
CA ILE A 55 3.22 -16.97 0.63
C ILE A 55 3.27 -16.40 2.03
N ILE A 56 3.78 -15.17 2.16
CA ILE A 56 3.88 -14.48 3.45
C ILE A 56 2.81 -13.39 3.53
N PRO A 57 1.69 -13.65 4.24
CA PRO A 57 0.64 -12.67 4.41
C PRO A 57 1.00 -11.64 5.47
N PHE A 58 0.73 -10.37 5.17
CA PHE A 58 0.87 -9.27 6.12
C PHE A 58 -0.46 -8.58 6.35
N ARG A 59 -0.73 -8.26 7.62
CA ARG A 59 -1.80 -7.35 8.01
C ARG A 59 -1.45 -5.92 7.63
N VAL A 60 -2.45 -5.05 7.58
CA VAL A 60 -2.27 -3.65 7.18
C VAL A 60 -1.29 -2.94 8.11
N ALA A 61 -0.38 -2.15 7.53
CA ALA A 61 0.52 -1.27 8.26
C ALA A 61 0.07 0.18 8.08
N ALA A 62 0.13 0.96 9.16
CA ALA A 62 -0.23 2.37 9.19
C ALA A 62 0.77 3.14 10.06
N TYR A 63 0.75 4.46 9.98
CA TYR A 63 1.64 5.29 10.78
C TYR A 63 1.15 5.33 12.24
N ASP A 64 1.92 4.76 13.16
CA ASP A 64 1.62 4.73 14.59
C ASP A 64 2.13 6.03 15.22
N LYS A 65 1.19 6.93 15.57
CA LYS A 65 1.49 8.25 16.12
C LYS A 65 2.22 8.18 17.45
N THR A 66 1.98 7.13 18.24
CA THR A 66 2.62 6.95 19.55
C THR A 66 4.09 6.55 19.42
N LYS A 67 4.45 5.90 18.30
CA LYS A 67 5.80 5.38 18.05
C LYS A 67 6.60 6.20 17.03
N GLY A 68 5.96 7.14 16.34
CA GLY A 68 6.59 7.95 15.31
C GLY A 68 7.09 7.15 14.10
N LYS A 69 6.42 6.04 13.76
CA LYS A 69 6.86 5.15 12.67
C LYS A 69 5.73 4.27 12.14
N MET A 70 5.98 3.63 11.00
CA MET A 70 5.10 2.59 10.46
C MET A 70 5.06 1.37 11.39
N ALA A 71 3.86 0.89 11.71
CA ALA A 71 3.65 -0.34 12.45
C ALA A 71 2.40 -1.06 11.93
N PHE A 72 2.27 -2.35 12.27
CA PHE A 72 1.03 -3.06 11.98
C PHE A 72 -0.14 -2.45 12.74
N PHE A 73 -1.23 -2.23 12.01
CA PHE A 73 -2.47 -1.69 12.56
C PHE A 73 -3.03 -2.63 13.63
N ASP A 74 -3.52 -2.01 14.69
CA ASP A 74 -4.15 -2.66 15.82
C ASP A 74 -5.52 -2.02 16.04
N PRO A 75 -6.62 -2.75 15.74
CA PRO A 75 -7.97 -2.22 15.85
C PRO A 75 -8.35 -1.77 17.27
N SER A 76 -7.70 -2.30 18.32
CA SER A 76 -7.98 -1.94 19.72
C SER A 76 -7.53 -0.53 20.10
N ARG A 77 -6.65 0.07 19.30
CA ARG A 77 -6.10 1.43 19.46
C ARG A 77 -6.14 2.18 18.14
N SER A 78 -7.26 2.06 17.42
CA SER A 78 -7.39 2.54 16.05
C SER A 78 -7.07 4.02 15.89
N GLU A 79 -7.40 4.83 16.90
CA GLU A 79 -7.15 6.26 16.99
C GLU A 79 -5.66 6.61 17.03
N ASP A 80 -4.78 5.69 17.43
CA ASP A 80 -3.33 5.90 17.44
C ASP A 80 -2.71 5.82 16.05
N PHE A 81 -3.44 5.28 15.08
CA PHE A 81 -2.94 5.10 13.73
C PHE A 81 -3.45 6.17 12.77
N LYS A 82 -2.56 6.59 11.87
CA LYS A 82 -2.87 7.49 10.77
C LYS A 82 -2.69 6.76 9.45
N PHE A 83 -3.77 6.69 8.67
CA PHE A 83 -3.74 6.23 7.29
C PHE A 83 -3.47 7.41 6.37
N ILE A 84 -2.38 7.33 5.61
CA ILE A 84 -1.98 8.36 4.65
C ILE A 84 -2.12 7.76 3.26
N SER A 85 -3.23 8.08 2.59
CA SER A 85 -3.52 7.61 1.22
C SER A 85 -2.72 8.38 0.17
N GLY A 86 -2.68 7.87 -1.06
CA GLY A 86 -2.10 8.58 -2.21
C GLY A 86 -2.70 9.98 -2.41
N THR A 87 -4.02 10.11 -2.27
CA THR A 87 -4.72 11.41 -2.32
C THR A 87 -4.22 12.35 -1.22
N LYS A 88 -4.00 11.83 0.00
CA LYS A 88 -3.47 12.65 1.10
C LYS A 88 -2.02 13.05 0.86
N MET A 89 -1.19 12.17 0.31
CA MET A 89 0.18 12.50 -0.10
C MET A 89 0.21 13.60 -1.16
N ARG A 90 -0.67 13.54 -2.16
CA ARG A 90 -0.82 14.61 -3.16
C ARG A 90 -1.21 15.94 -2.51
N SER A 91 -2.19 15.95 -1.59
CA SER A 91 -2.53 17.19 -0.86
C SER A 91 -1.34 17.74 -0.06
N TYR A 92 -0.53 16.86 0.54
CA TYR A 92 0.68 17.29 1.26
C TYR A 92 1.72 17.91 0.33
N ALA A 93 1.99 17.31 -0.83
CA ALA A 93 2.91 17.88 -1.80
C ALA A 93 2.43 19.25 -2.32
N ARG A 94 1.16 19.36 -2.71
CA ARG A 94 0.53 20.62 -3.17
C ARG A 94 0.57 21.72 -2.11
N ASP A 95 0.20 21.40 -0.89
CA ASP A 95 0.08 22.38 0.20
C ASP A 95 1.45 22.71 0.84
N GLY A 96 2.55 22.09 0.37
CA GLY A 96 3.88 22.26 0.94
C GLY A 96 4.02 21.68 2.36
N VAL A 97 3.19 20.69 2.71
CA VAL A 97 3.15 20.04 4.02
C VAL A 97 4.00 18.77 3.98
N GLU A 98 4.91 18.61 4.94
CA GLU A 98 5.68 17.38 5.10
C GLU A 98 4.83 16.27 5.74
N PRO A 99 4.94 15.00 5.28
CA PRO A 99 4.33 13.89 5.98
C PRO A 99 5.00 13.70 7.35
N PRO A 100 4.36 12.99 8.29
CA PRO A 100 4.96 12.71 9.59
C PRO A 100 6.34 12.04 9.45
N GLU A 101 7.28 12.45 10.30
CA GLU A 101 8.61 11.84 10.35
C GLU A 101 8.49 10.31 10.53
N GLY A 102 9.26 9.52 9.78
CA GLY A 102 9.19 8.06 9.85
C GLY A 102 8.08 7.43 9.00
N PHE A 103 7.26 8.22 8.28
CA PHE A 103 6.34 7.70 7.25
C PHE A 103 7.06 7.31 5.96
N MET A 104 7.94 8.17 5.46
CA MET A 104 8.68 7.97 4.21
C MET A 104 10.10 8.55 4.34
N ALA A 105 11.07 7.93 3.67
CA ALA A 105 12.42 8.47 3.62
C ALA A 105 12.42 9.89 2.98
N PRO A 106 13.10 10.89 3.58
CA PRO A 106 13.07 12.27 3.07
C PRO A 106 13.51 12.42 1.61
N LYS A 107 14.48 11.61 1.16
CA LYS A 107 14.91 11.60 -0.25
C LYS A 107 13.81 11.12 -1.20
N ALA A 108 13.01 10.14 -0.80
CA ALA A 108 11.90 9.64 -1.60
C ALA A 108 10.75 10.66 -1.63
N TRP A 109 10.47 11.32 -0.49
CA TRP A 109 9.46 12.38 -0.43
C TRP A 109 9.76 13.54 -1.38
N LYS A 110 11.02 13.97 -1.48
CA LYS A 110 11.45 14.97 -2.47
C LYS A 110 11.10 14.58 -3.91
N VAL A 111 11.22 13.30 -4.27
CA VAL A 111 10.83 12.82 -5.61
C VAL A 111 9.32 12.94 -5.81
N ILE A 112 8.52 12.65 -4.78
CA ILE A 112 7.06 12.79 -4.84
C ILE A 112 6.64 14.24 -5.05
N ILE A 113 7.26 15.19 -4.34
CA ILE A 113 6.99 16.63 -4.53
C ILE A 113 7.24 17.03 -5.99
N VAL A 114 8.42 16.68 -6.52
CA VAL A 114 8.79 17.04 -7.91
C VAL A 114 7.83 16.42 -8.91
N PHE A 115 7.43 15.16 -8.70
CA PHE A 115 6.45 14.49 -9.56
C PHE A 115 5.08 15.19 -9.54
N ASP A 116 4.60 15.58 -8.36
CA ASP A 116 3.28 16.20 -8.22
C ASP A 116 3.27 17.63 -8.81
N MET A 117 4.34 18.40 -8.59
CA MET A 117 4.55 19.70 -9.26
C MET A 117 4.57 19.57 -10.78
N MET A 118 5.20 18.54 -11.33
CA MET A 118 5.21 18.32 -12.79
C MET A 118 3.81 17.99 -13.31
N LEU A 119 3.00 17.23 -12.57
CA LEU A 119 1.63 16.94 -12.98
C LEU A 119 0.78 18.20 -13.02
N GLU A 120 0.85 19.07 -12.03
CA GLU A 120 0.06 20.31 -12.01
C GLU A 120 0.39 21.21 -13.21
N ASN A 121 1.67 21.38 -13.52
CA ASN A 121 2.12 22.16 -14.69
C ASN A 121 1.72 21.58 -16.07
N ILE A 122 1.28 20.31 -16.14
CA ILE A 122 0.82 19.68 -17.39
C ILE A 122 -0.68 19.95 -17.62
N PHE A 123 -1.45 20.14 -16.55
CA PHE A 123 -2.90 20.29 -16.61
C PHE A 123 -3.39 21.74 -16.43
N ASP A 124 -2.47 22.67 -16.15
CA ASP A 124 -2.66 24.13 -16.17
C ASP A 124 -2.25 24.74 -17.53
#